data_AF-A0A1G9CFQ6-F1
#
_entry.id   AF-A0A1G9CFQ6-F1
#
_cell.length_a   1.000
_cell.length_b   1.000
_cell.length_c   1.000
_cell.angle_alpha   90.00
_cell.angle_beta   90.00
_cell.angle_gamma   90.00
#
_symmetry.space_group_name_H-M   'P 1'
#
loop_
_entity.id
_entity.type
_entity.pdbx_description
1 polymer ?
#
loop_
_entity_poly.entity_id
_entity_poly.type
_entity_poly.pdbx_seq_one_letter_code
_entity_poly.pdbx_strand_id
1 'polypeptide(L)'
;MSDRADLTVRPIEAGDETEWCRLWTGYLDFYETSVSEEVYQTPLSRLLSSDPQDHQGCPSVCWLTQEFDAGARQLYDRVGTLTPFIGYDRRLS
;
A
#
# COMPACT_ATOMS: atom_id res chain seq x y z
N MET A 1 -1.36 -28.01 -6.03
CA MET A 1 -0.28 -27.00 -6.12
C MET A 1 -0.68 -26.07 -7.25
N SER A 2 -1.41 -24.99 -6.95
CA SER A 2 -1.75 -24.02 -7.99
C SER A 2 -0.46 -23.39 -8.49
N ASP A 3 -0.31 -23.45 -9.81
CA ASP A 3 0.70 -22.73 -10.56
C ASP A 3 0.64 -21.27 -10.11
N ARG A 4 1.71 -20.80 -9.46
CA ARG A 4 1.80 -19.43 -8.95
C ARG A 4 2.09 -18.58 -10.18
N ALA A 5 1.03 -18.28 -10.94
CA ALA A 5 1.09 -17.43 -12.13
C ALA A 5 2.08 -16.29 -11.87
N ASP A 6 3.04 -16.13 -12.78
CA ASP A 6 4.13 -15.15 -12.68
C ASP A 6 3.56 -13.77 -12.31
N LEU A 7 3.60 -13.47 -11.01
CA LEU A 7 3.05 -12.24 -10.45
C LEU A 7 4.06 -11.13 -10.75
N THR A 8 3.81 -10.39 -11.82
CA THR A 8 4.64 -9.24 -12.19
C THR A 8 4.13 -7.99 -11.50
N VAL A 9 4.90 -7.45 -10.58
CA VAL A 9 4.62 -6.18 -9.91
C VAL A 9 5.42 -5.08 -10.61
N ARG A 10 4.72 -4.08 -11.16
CA ARG A 10 5.30 -2.92 -11.85
C ARG A 10 4.68 -1.62 -11.33
N PRO A 11 5.30 -0.45 -11.58
CA PRO A 11 4.65 0.84 -11.36
C PRO A 11 3.29 0.91 -12.08
N ILE A 12 2.34 1.61 -11.46
CA ILE A 12 1.02 1.84 -12.06
C ILE A 12 1.13 2.81 -13.23
N GLU A 13 0.37 2.55 -14.28
CA GLU A 13 0.30 3.37 -15.49
C GLU A 13 -1.11 3.90 -15.68
N ALA A 14 -1.27 4.98 -16.46
CA ALA A 14 -2.58 5.61 -16.67
C ALA A 14 -3.64 4.65 -17.24
N GLY A 15 -3.21 3.64 -18.02
CA GLY A 15 -4.11 2.61 -18.55
C GLY A 15 -4.68 1.66 -17.49
N ASP A 16 -4.14 1.64 -16.27
CA ASP A 16 -4.59 0.75 -15.20
C ASP A 16 -5.77 1.34 -14.40
N GLU A 17 -6.20 2.57 -14.70
CA GLU A 17 -7.23 3.32 -13.95
C GLU A 17 -8.50 2.51 -13.67
N THR A 18 -9.04 1.85 -14.68
CA THR A 18 -10.31 1.11 -14.54
C THR A 18 -10.18 -0.05 -13.55
N GLU A 19 -9.11 -0.83 -13.64
CA GLU A 19 -8.90 -1.98 -12.77
C GLU A 19 -8.49 -1.54 -11.36
N TRP A 20 -7.70 -0.46 -11.25
CA TRP A 20 -7.37 0.16 -9.98
C TRP A 20 -8.61 0.66 -9.24
N CYS A 21 -9.52 1.37 -9.91
CA CYS A 21 -10.78 1.84 -9.34
C CYS A 21 -11.61 0.67 -8.80
N ARG A 22 -11.73 -0.42 -9.57
CA ARG A 22 -12.45 -1.63 -9.14
C ARG A 22 -11.87 -2.23 -7.86
N LEU A 23 -10.55 -2.35 -7.77
CA LEU A 23 -9.87 -2.89 -6.59
C LEU A 23 -10.00 -1.95 -5.38
N TRP A 24 -9.90 -0.64 -5.62
CA TRP A 24 -10.05 0.37 -4.58
C TRP A 24 -11.46 0.39 -3.98
N THR A 25 -12.50 0.26 -4.81
CA THR A 25 -13.88 0.09 -4.32
C THR A 25 -14.01 -1.15 -3.43
N GLY A 26 -13.45 -2.29 -3.85
CA GLY A 26 -13.47 -3.50 -3.02
C GLY A 26 -12.71 -3.35 -1.70
N TYR A 27 -11.62 -2.59 -1.68
CA TYR A 27 -10.89 -2.26 -0.45
C TYR A 27 -11.73 -1.41 0.51
N LEU A 28 -12.40 -0.37 -0.01
CA LEU A 28 -13.28 0.48 0.77
C LEU A 28 -14.48 -0.30 1.34
N ASP A 29 -15.10 -1.14 0.53
CA ASP A 29 -16.18 -2.04 0.93
C ASP A 29 -15.74 -2.99 2.05
N PHE A 30 -14.55 -3.58 1.93
CA PHE A 30 -14.00 -4.49 2.95
C PHE A 30 -13.80 -3.79 4.31
N TYR A 31 -13.39 -2.53 4.30
CA TYR A 31 -13.22 -1.71 5.50
C TYR A 31 -14.50 -0.95 5.91
N GLU A 32 -15.65 -1.26 5.29
CA GLU A 32 -16.94 -0.60 5.54
C GLU A 32 -16.83 0.95 5.50
N THR A 33 -15.91 1.47 4.69
CA THR A 33 -15.55 2.88 4.64
C THR A 33 -16.07 3.49 3.35
N SER A 34 -16.57 4.72 3.43
CA SER A 34 -16.88 5.52 2.24
C SER A 34 -16.05 6.80 2.25
N VAL A 35 -15.58 7.20 1.08
CA VAL A 35 -14.87 8.46 0.86
C VAL A 35 -15.61 9.28 -0.18
N SER A 36 -15.44 10.61 -0.16
CA SER A 36 -16.07 11.48 -1.16
C SER A 36 -15.47 11.26 -2.56
N GLU A 37 -16.20 11.65 -3.61
CA GLU A 37 -15.76 11.57 -5.01
C GLU A 37 -14.39 12.25 -5.26
N GLU A 38 -14.10 13.35 -4.55
CA GLU A 38 -12.80 14.02 -4.59
C GLU A 38 -11.64 13.11 -4.14
N VAL A 39 -11.89 12.19 -3.21
CA VAL A 39 -10.92 11.20 -2.74
C VAL A 39 -10.81 10.01 -3.70
N TYR A 40 -11.74 9.83 -4.64
CA TYR A 40 -11.60 8.82 -5.70
C TYR A 40 -10.60 9.26 -6.79
N GLN A 41 -10.57 10.55 -7.13
CA GLN A 41 -9.74 11.09 -8.23
C GLN A 41 -8.29 11.40 -7.81
N THR A 42 -8.09 11.71 -6.53
CA THR A 42 -6.80 12.14 -5.99
C THR A 42 -5.73 11.03 -5.91
N PRO A 43 -6.02 9.78 -5.52
CA PRO A 43 -4.99 8.78 -5.24
C PRO A 43 -4.31 8.29 -6.52
N LEU A 44 -5.08 8.00 -7.58
CA LEU A 44 -4.51 7.58 -8.85
C LEU A 44 -3.64 8.68 -9.47
N SER A 45 -4.14 9.92 -9.47
CA SER A 45 -3.40 11.07 -9.97
C SER A 45 -2.06 11.27 -9.24
N ARG A 46 -2.03 11.07 -7.91
CA ARG A 46 -0.79 11.11 -7.12
C ARG A 46 0.13 9.93 -7.37
N LEU A 47 -0.40 8.74 -7.63
CA LEU A 47 0.39 7.56 -7.96
C LEU A 47 1.00 7.64 -9.37
N LEU A 48 0.33 8.32 -10.30
CA LEU A 48 0.81 8.59 -11.66
C LEU A 48 1.71 9.84 -11.75
N SER A 49 1.67 10.69 -10.74
CA SER A 49 2.50 11.88 -10.67
C SER A 49 3.97 11.50 -10.49
N SER A 50 4.81 12.00 -11.39
CA SER A 50 6.27 11.90 -11.30
C SER A 50 6.88 13.09 -10.53
N ASP A 51 6.05 13.93 -9.90
CA ASP A 51 6.52 15.09 -9.15
C ASP A 51 7.18 14.64 -7.83
N PRO A 52 8.50 14.87 -7.64
CA PRO A 52 9.16 14.58 -6.37
C PRO A 52 8.55 15.35 -5.18
N GLN A 53 7.78 16.41 -5.45
CA GLN A 53 7.11 17.22 -4.45
C GLN A 53 5.78 16.63 -3.97
N ASP A 54 5.15 15.69 -4.70
CA ASP A 54 3.94 15.00 -4.22
C ASP A 54 4.23 14.08 -3.01
N HIS A 55 5.50 13.80 -2.74
CA HIS A 55 5.97 13.06 -1.56
C HIS A 55 6.19 13.96 -0.33
N GLN A 56 6.08 15.28 -0.46
CA GLN A 56 6.45 16.26 0.58
C GLN A 56 5.53 16.24 1.83
N GLY A 57 4.46 15.45 1.83
CA GLY A 57 3.60 15.25 3.00
C GLY A 57 3.85 13.97 3.79
N CYS A 58 4.61 13.00 3.24
CA CYS A 58 4.84 11.70 3.85
C CYS A 58 6.32 11.32 3.73
N PRO A 59 7.19 11.88 4.60
CA PRO A 59 8.64 11.70 4.50
C PRO A 59 9.12 10.27 4.75
N SER A 60 8.23 9.38 5.21
CA SER A 60 8.52 7.97 5.47
C SER A 60 7.24 7.14 5.41
N VAL A 61 7.32 5.95 4.84
CA VAL A 61 6.27 4.93 4.90
C VAL A 61 6.63 3.94 6.01
N CYS A 62 5.73 3.75 6.99
CA CYS A 62 5.92 2.78 8.07
C CYS A 62 5.28 1.44 7.71
N TRP A 63 6.11 0.41 7.54
CA TRP A 63 5.67 -0.96 7.29
C TRP A 63 5.74 -1.76 8.59
N LEU A 64 4.66 -2.45 8.96
CA LEU A 64 4.61 -3.33 10.13
C LEU A 64 4.44 -4.78 9.66
N THR A 65 5.16 -5.69 10.30
CA THR A 65 4.94 -7.14 10.15
C THR A 65 5.29 -7.85 11.45
N GLN A 66 4.96 -9.14 11.55
CA GLN A 66 5.31 -9.99 12.68
C GLN A 66 6.82 -10.31 12.64
N GLU A 67 7.45 -10.41 13.81
CA GLU A 67 8.91 -10.63 13.91
C GLU A 67 9.39 -11.88 13.16
N PHE A 68 8.52 -12.89 13.04
CA PHE A 68 8.80 -14.18 12.44
C PHE A 68 8.44 -14.26 10.94
N ASP A 69 7.86 -13.22 10.35
CA ASP A 69 7.56 -13.19 8.91
C ASP A 69 8.83 -12.84 8.11
N ALA A 70 9.65 -13.86 7.88
CA ALA A 70 10.90 -13.72 7.15
C ALA A 70 10.71 -13.23 5.69
N GLY A 71 9.57 -13.54 5.05
CA GLY A 71 9.29 -13.15 3.68
C GLY A 71 9.03 -11.65 3.56
N ALA A 72 8.18 -11.11 4.44
CA ALA A 72 7.94 -9.68 4.51
C ALA A 72 9.21 -8.92 4.91
N ARG A 73 9.97 -9.41 5.90
CA ARG A 73 11.23 -8.79 6.34
C ARG A 73 12.25 -8.69 5.21
N GLN A 74 12.43 -9.75 4.40
CA GLN A 74 13.35 -9.71 3.27
C GLN A 74 12.98 -8.64 2.23
N LEU A 75 11.68 -8.44 1.97
CA LEU A 75 11.21 -7.37 1.10
C LEU A 75 11.49 -5.99 1.71
N TYR A 76 11.20 -5.81 3.01
CA TYR A 76 11.35 -4.53 3.71
C TYR A 76 12.81 -4.12 3.84
N ASP A 77 13.71 -5.05 4.13
CA ASP A 77 15.15 -4.81 4.20
C ASP A 77 15.73 -4.33 2.85
N ARG A 78 15.07 -4.65 1.73
CA ARG A 78 15.47 -4.19 0.39
C ARG A 78 15.03 -2.77 0.06
N VAL A 79 13.90 -2.32 0.61
CA VAL A 79 13.23 -1.07 0.21
C VAL A 79 13.14 -0.02 1.32
N GLY A 80 13.55 -0.37 2.54
CA GLY A 80 13.46 0.47 3.72
C GLY A 80 14.66 0.34 4.65
N THR A 81 14.63 1.06 5.77
CA THR A 81 15.64 0.97 6.84
C THR A 81 14.96 0.51 8.12
N LEU A 82 15.47 -0.56 8.72
CA LEU A 82 14.95 -1.08 9.99
C LEU A 82 15.17 -0.06 11.11
N THR A 83 14.12 0.21 11.89
CA THR A 83 14.14 1.14 13.03
C THR A 83 13.93 0.38 14.34
N PRO A 84 14.39 0.90 15.50
CA PRO A 84 14.34 0.20 16.79
C PRO A 84 13.00 0.32 17.53
N PHE A 85 11.90 0.68 16.86
CA PHE A 85 10.60 0.84 17.51
C PHE A 85 9.95 -0.50 17.87
N ILE A 86 9.31 -0.56 19.04
CA ILE A 86 8.57 -1.73 19.54
C ILE A 86 7.08 -1.40 19.59
N GLY A 87 6.23 -2.27 19.04
CA GLY A 87 4.77 -2.14 19.08
C GLY A 87 4.14 -2.93 20.24
N TYR A 88 3.08 -2.38 20.84
CA TYR A 88 2.28 -3.05 21.88
C TYR A 88 0.81 -3.11 21.43
N ASP A 89 0.19 -4.27 21.57
CA ASP A 89 -1.25 -4.46 21.36
C ASP A 89 -1.94 -4.68 22.71
N ARG A 90 -3.02 -3.94 22.98
CA ARG A 90 -3.90 -4.19 24.13
C ARG A 90 -5.32 -4.35 23.62
N ARG A 91 -5.79 -5.60 23.59
CA ARG A 91 -7.23 -5.88 23.44
C ARG A 91 -8.00 -5.37 24.66
N LEU A 92 -8.96 -4.49 24.40
CA LEU A 92 -9.98 -4.13 25.37
C LEU A 92 -11.16 -5.08 25.13
N SER A 93 -11.52 -5.84 26.18
CA SER A 93 -12.72 -6.68 26.23
C SER A 93 -13.97 -5.83 26.39
#